data_AF-F8JLX8-F1
#
_entry.id   AF-F8JLX8-F1
#
_cell.length_a   1.000
_cell.length_b   1.000
_cell.length_c   1.000
_cell.angle_alpha   90.00
_cell.angle_beta   90.00
_cell.angle_gamma   90.00
#
_symmetry.space_group_name_H-M   'P 1'
#
loop_
_entity.id
_entity.type
_entity.pdbx_description
1 polymer ?
#
loop_
_entity_poly.entity_id
_entity_poly.type
_entity_poly.pdbx_seq_one_letter_code
_entity_poly.pdbx_strand_id
1 'polypeptide(L)'
;MRFRHADAIWSGQLGLAAGAMWAAGVGAAADVGPRVTEYTARAAARFAAAAESEFPEVLAWRRAFGRTGLKPTQYRCASESLLRRLRTREELPRIHPVVDLCDAISGRVRGAGGGLRHGPHRRPSAGGALCPR
;
A
#
# COMPACT_ATOMS: atom_id res chain seq x y z
N MET A 1 0.40 -22.64 -0.87
CA MET A 1 1.19 -21.66 -1.65
C MET A 1 2.26 -21.07 -0.74
N ARG A 2 3.53 -20.96 -1.17
CA ARG A 2 4.62 -20.40 -0.36
C ARG A 2 5.13 -19.12 -1.02
N PHE A 3 4.92 -17.98 -0.36
CA PHE A 3 5.44 -16.68 -0.80
C PHE A 3 6.73 -16.36 -0.04
N ARG A 4 7.75 -15.89 -0.76
CA ARG A 4 8.97 -15.35 -0.18
C ARG A 4 9.40 -14.12 -0.97
N HIS A 5 9.91 -13.11 -0.28
CA HIS A 5 10.67 -12.04 -0.90
C HIS A 5 12.11 -12.55 -1.13
N ALA A 6 12.75 -12.14 -2.22
CA ALA A 6 14.16 -12.43 -2.44
C ALA A 6 15.01 -11.70 -1.38
N ASP A 7 16.11 -12.31 -0.92
CA ASP A 7 16.95 -11.73 0.13
C ASP A 7 17.52 -10.36 -0.25
N ALA A 8 17.79 -10.15 -1.54
CA ALA A 8 18.22 -8.88 -2.12
C ALA A 8 17.23 -7.73 -1.85
N ILE A 9 15.95 -8.01 -1.67
CA ILE A 9 14.93 -7.00 -1.32
C ILE A 9 15.15 -6.50 0.10
N TRP A 10 15.57 -7.36 1.04
CA TRP A 10 15.78 -6.98 2.43
C TRP A 10 17.12 -6.28 2.65
N SER A 11 18.18 -6.74 1.98
CA SER A 11 19.52 -6.15 2.13
C SER A 11 19.64 -4.75 1.53
N GLY A 12 18.92 -4.44 0.45
CA GLY A 12 18.92 -3.10 -0.18
C GLY A 12 17.94 -2.08 0.42
N GLN A 13 17.05 -2.51 1.32
CA GLN A 13 15.82 -1.78 1.67
C GLN A 13 15.54 -1.85 3.18
N LEU A 14 16.51 -1.51 4.03
CA LEU A 14 16.45 -1.64 5.50
C LEU A 14 15.25 -0.97 6.20
N GLY A 15 14.53 -0.06 5.53
CA GLY A 15 13.30 0.57 6.03
C GLY A 15 12.00 0.01 5.45
N LEU A 16 12.04 -1.07 4.65
CA LEU A 16 10.85 -1.68 4.07
C LEU A 16 10.14 -2.56 5.10
N ALA A 17 8.84 -2.36 5.28
CA ALA A 17 7.96 -3.32 5.94
C ALA A 17 7.14 -4.06 4.86
N ALA A 18 7.11 -5.39 4.93
CA ALA A 18 6.23 -6.19 4.09
C ALA A 18 5.26 -6.99 4.97
N GLY A 19 4.01 -7.07 4.54
CA GLY A 19 2.96 -7.87 5.16
C GLY A 19 2.25 -8.70 4.11
N ALA A 20 1.69 -9.82 4.53
CA ALA A 20 0.82 -10.65 3.71
C ALA A 20 -0.50 -10.85 4.45
N MET A 21 -1.61 -10.80 3.71
CA MET A 21 -2.95 -11.10 4.22
C MET A 21 -3.54 -12.21 3.36
N TRP A 22 -4.24 -13.13 4.00
CA TRP A 22 -5.04 -14.14 3.33
C TRP A 22 -6.50 -13.97 3.74
N ALA A 23 -7.38 -13.98 2.76
CA ALA A 23 -8.83 -13.93 2.95
C ALA A 23 -9.47 -14.92 1.99
N ALA A 24 -10.55 -15.57 2.44
CA ALA A 24 -11.35 -16.49 1.65
C ALA A 24 -12.78 -15.96 1.51
N GLY A 25 -13.52 -16.46 0.52
CA GLY A 25 -14.93 -16.11 0.33
C GLY A 25 -15.18 -14.71 -0.24
N VAL A 26 -14.16 -14.00 -0.71
CA VAL A 26 -14.36 -12.71 -1.38
C VAL A 26 -14.72 -12.94 -2.84
N GLY A 27 -16.02 -12.95 -3.12
CA GLY A 27 -16.54 -13.08 -4.48
C GLY A 27 -16.68 -11.75 -5.21
N ALA A 28 -16.92 -11.83 -6.51
CA ALA A 28 -17.15 -10.66 -7.39
C ALA A 28 -18.37 -9.80 -6.97
N ALA A 29 -19.30 -10.35 -6.19
CA ALA A 29 -20.49 -9.66 -5.70
C ALA A 29 -20.24 -8.75 -4.48
N ALA A 30 -19.03 -8.72 -3.92
CA ALA A 30 -18.72 -7.86 -2.78
C ALA A 30 -18.82 -6.37 -3.17
N ASP A 31 -19.70 -5.63 -2.51
CA ASP A 31 -19.83 -4.19 -2.73
C ASP A 31 -18.70 -3.42 -2.03
N VAL A 32 -17.72 -3.01 -2.82
CA VAL A 32 -16.64 -2.12 -2.40
C VAL A 32 -16.79 -0.71 -2.96
N GLY A 33 -17.84 -0.44 -3.74
CA GLY A 33 -18.07 0.83 -4.44
C GLY A 33 -17.94 2.05 -3.54
N PRO A 34 -18.65 2.11 -2.39
CA PRO A 34 -18.57 3.25 -1.48
C PRO A 34 -17.14 3.56 -1.00
N ARG A 35 -16.35 2.52 -0.67
CA ARG A 35 -14.97 2.68 -0.20
C ARG A 35 -14.02 3.07 -1.32
N VAL A 36 -14.21 2.50 -2.52
CA VAL A 36 -13.44 2.88 -3.70
C VAL A 36 -13.67 4.36 -4.01
N THR A 37 -14.93 4.80 -4.08
CA THR A 37 -15.30 6.20 -4.32
C THR A 37 -14.73 7.14 -3.24
N GLU A 38 -14.84 6.76 -1.96
CA GLU A 38 -14.27 7.55 -0.85
C GLU A 38 -12.76 7.76 -1.02
N TYR A 39 -12.01 6.71 -1.38
CA TYR A 39 -10.56 6.78 -1.47
C TYR A 39 -10.07 7.43 -2.77
N THR A 40 -10.74 7.21 -3.89
CA THR A 40 -10.42 7.90 -5.15
C THR A 40 -10.73 9.40 -5.05
N ALA A 41 -11.84 9.79 -4.44
CA ALA A 41 -12.16 11.20 -4.21
C ALA A 41 -11.11 11.90 -3.34
N ARG A 42 -10.64 11.24 -2.27
CA ARG A 42 -9.55 11.75 -1.43
C ARG A 42 -8.23 11.89 -2.19
N ALA A 43 -7.93 10.94 -3.07
CA ALA A 43 -6.74 11.02 -3.91
C ALA A 43 -6.86 12.18 -4.91
N ALA A 44 -8.01 12.32 -5.57
CA ALA A 44 -8.29 13.37 -6.54
C ALA A 44 -8.19 14.78 -5.94
N ALA A 45 -8.71 14.97 -4.72
CA ALA A 45 -8.63 16.25 -4.02
C ALA A 45 -7.20 16.76 -3.82
N ARG A 46 -6.19 15.88 -3.76
CA ARG A 46 -4.78 16.26 -3.59
C ARG A 46 -4.19 16.91 -4.84
N PHE A 47 -4.74 16.65 -6.02
CA PHE A 47 -4.23 17.22 -7.27
C PHE A 47 -4.39 18.74 -7.32
N ALA A 48 -5.25 19.33 -6.47
CA ALA A 48 -5.33 20.77 -6.31
C ALA A 48 -4.06 21.40 -5.70
N ALA A 49 -3.30 20.62 -4.92
CA ALA A 49 -2.12 21.12 -4.21
C ALA A 49 -0.80 20.83 -4.95
N ALA A 50 -0.70 19.68 -5.63
CA ALA A 50 0.51 19.28 -6.35
C ALA A 50 0.24 18.16 -7.36
N ALA A 51 1.15 17.96 -8.32
CA ALA A 51 1.10 16.79 -9.19
C ALA A 51 1.42 15.50 -8.41
N GLU A 52 0.95 14.35 -8.91
CA GLU A 52 1.19 13.05 -8.28
C GLU A 52 2.67 12.74 -8.08
N SER A 53 3.54 13.23 -8.97
CA SER A 53 4.99 13.04 -8.92
C SER A 53 5.66 13.73 -7.73
N GLU A 54 4.99 14.72 -7.14
CA GLU A 54 5.50 15.52 -6.02
C GLU A 54 5.03 14.97 -4.66
N PHE A 55 4.12 13.99 -4.65
CA PHE A 55 3.62 13.41 -3.42
C PHE A 55 4.74 12.73 -2.61
N PRO A 56 4.81 12.95 -1.29
CA PRO A 56 5.89 12.39 -0.46
C PRO A 56 6.06 10.87 -0.58
N GLU A 57 4.95 10.15 -0.76
CA GLU A 57 4.92 8.69 -0.92
C GLU A 57 5.49 8.25 -2.27
N VAL A 58 5.17 8.99 -3.33
CA VAL A 58 5.70 8.74 -4.68
C VAL A 58 7.21 9.02 -4.68
N LEU A 59 7.65 10.13 -4.09
CA LEU A 59 9.07 10.44 -3.94
C LEU A 59 9.80 9.38 -3.10
N ALA A 60 9.17 8.85 -2.05
CA ALA A 60 9.74 7.77 -1.25
C ALA A 60 9.94 6.49 -2.07
N TRP A 61 8.97 6.10 -2.89
CA TRP A 61 9.10 4.96 -3.80
C TRP A 61 10.16 5.19 -4.88
N ARG A 62 10.24 6.38 -5.45
CA ARG A 62 11.28 6.73 -6.43
C ARG A 62 12.68 6.63 -5.84
N ARG A 63 12.88 7.11 -4.60
CA ARG A 63 14.14 6.89 -3.87
C ARG A 63 14.42 5.41 -3.64
N ALA A 64 13.40 4.64 -3.25
CA ALA A 64 13.54 3.21 -3.00
C ALA A 64 13.94 2.42 -4.25
N PHE A 65 13.35 2.73 -5.41
CA PHE A 65 13.73 2.11 -6.68
C PHE A 65 15.10 2.61 -7.17
N GLY A 66 15.42 3.89 -6.98
CA GLY A 66 16.73 4.44 -7.31
C GLY A 66 17.89 3.72 -6.60
N ARG A 67 17.71 3.34 -5.32
CA ARG A 67 18.72 2.54 -4.58
C ARG A 67 18.99 1.16 -5.19
N THR A 68 18.04 0.63 -5.96
CA THR A 68 18.17 -0.67 -6.66
C THR A 68 18.71 -0.54 -8.09
N GLY A 69 19.11 0.66 -8.51
CA GLY A 69 19.60 0.93 -9.87
C GLY A 69 18.49 1.06 -10.93
N LEU A 70 17.22 0.98 -10.54
CA LEU A 70 16.09 1.19 -11.44
C LEU A 70 15.87 2.68 -11.69
N LYS A 71 15.65 3.06 -12.96
CA LYS A 71 15.26 4.42 -13.35
C LYS A 71 13.81 4.67 -12.94
N PRO A 72 13.52 5.55 -11.96
CA PRO A 72 12.16 5.67 -11.41
C PRO A 72 11.13 6.26 -12.38
N THR A 73 11.60 7.00 -13.39
CA THR A 73 10.75 7.53 -14.46
C THR A 73 10.35 6.46 -15.49
N GLN A 74 11.16 5.40 -15.61
CA GLN A 74 10.89 4.24 -16.48
C GLN A 74 10.09 3.15 -15.75
N TYR A 75 10.40 2.93 -14.46
CA TYR A 75 9.73 1.95 -13.61
C TYR A 75 9.01 2.65 -12.47
N ARG A 76 7.70 2.86 -12.61
CA ARG A 76 6.85 3.48 -11.59
C ARG A 76 6.28 2.42 -10.66
N CYS A 77 6.11 2.78 -9.39
CA CYS A 77 5.35 1.94 -8.47
C CYS A 77 3.85 1.93 -8.86
N ALA A 78 3.10 0.97 -8.29
CA ALA A 78 1.66 0.86 -8.51
C ALA A 78 0.94 2.16 -8.14
N SER A 79 1.22 2.72 -6.94
CA SER A 79 0.62 3.97 -6.48
C SER A 79 0.79 5.14 -7.46
N GLU A 80 2.01 5.38 -7.96
CA GLU A 80 2.25 6.48 -8.92
C GLU A 80 1.50 6.23 -10.25
N SER A 81 1.46 5.00 -10.72
CA SER A 81 0.76 4.64 -11.96
C SER A 81 -0.76 4.82 -11.83
N LEU A 82 -1.33 4.43 -10.68
CA LEU A 82 -2.75 4.58 -10.37
C LEU A 82 -3.12 6.06 -10.23
N LEU A 83 -2.32 6.85 -9.50
CA LEU A 83 -2.55 8.30 -9.35
C LEU A 83 -2.50 9.03 -10.69
N ARG A 84 -1.51 8.71 -11.53
CA ARG A 84 -1.44 9.29 -12.88
C ARG A 84 -2.66 8.92 -13.72
N ARG A 85 -3.13 7.68 -13.63
CA ARG A 85 -4.34 7.25 -14.34
C ARG A 85 -5.57 7.99 -13.82
N LEU A 86 -5.75 8.09 -12.50
CA LEU A 86 -6.83 8.85 -11.89
C LEU A 86 -6.81 10.32 -12.33
N ARG A 87 -5.63 10.96 -12.42
CA ARG A 87 -5.53 12.34 -12.92
C ARG A 87 -5.86 12.49 -14.41
N THR A 88 -5.55 11.49 -15.23
CA THR A 88 -5.67 11.58 -16.71
C THR A 88 -6.97 11.02 -17.26
N ARG A 89 -7.60 10.10 -16.54
CA ARG A 89 -8.82 9.39 -16.95
C ARG A 89 -9.97 9.59 -15.98
N GLU A 90 -9.76 10.24 -14.85
CA GLU A 90 -10.75 10.47 -13.77
C GLU A 90 -11.30 9.20 -13.10
N GLU A 91 -10.94 8.01 -13.60
CA GLU A 91 -11.37 6.73 -13.07
C GLU A 91 -10.25 5.67 -13.05
N LEU A 92 -10.46 4.64 -12.22
CA LEU A 92 -9.63 3.45 -12.19
C LEU A 92 -10.44 2.26 -12.77
N PRO A 93 -9.82 1.36 -13.55
CA PRO A 93 -10.51 0.18 -14.06
C PRO A 93 -11.04 -0.68 -12.91
N ARG A 94 -12.23 -1.25 -13.10
CA ARG A 94 -12.81 -2.22 -12.18
C ARG A 94 -12.46 -3.63 -12.65
N ILE A 95 -11.76 -4.40 -11.82
CA ILE A 95 -11.27 -5.74 -12.14
C ILE A 95 -11.90 -6.77 -11.20
N HIS A 96 -11.76 -6.56 -9.89
CA HIS A 96 -12.30 -7.45 -8.85
C HIS A 96 -12.38 -6.69 -7.53
N PRO A 97 -13.39 -6.89 -6.67
CA PRO A 97 -13.59 -6.09 -5.46
C PRO A 97 -12.35 -5.92 -4.58
N VAL A 98 -11.57 -6.98 -4.38
CA VAL A 98 -10.30 -6.93 -3.62
C VAL A 98 -9.26 -6.04 -4.32
N VAL A 99 -9.09 -6.21 -5.64
CA VAL A 99 -8.12 -5.45 -6.44
C VAL A 99 -8.52 -3.98 -6.46
N ASP A 100 -9.79 -3.69 -6.73
CA ASP A 100 -10.32 -2.33 -6.79
C ASP A 100 -10.13 -1.59 -5.47
N LEU A 101 -10.38 -2.27 -4.34
CA LEU A 101 -10.17 -1.71 -3.00
C LEU A 101 -8.67 -1.50 -2.73
N CYS A 102 -7.81 -2.45 -3.07
CA CYS A 102 -6.36 -2.32 -2.94
C CYS A 102 -5.80 -1.17 -3.77
N ASP A 103 -6.28 -0.99 -5.00
CA ASP A 103 -5.86 0.10 -5.89
C ASP A 103 -6.32 1.45 -5.35
N ALA A 104 -7.57 1.55 -4.88
CA ALA A 104 -8.10 2.76 -4.28
C ALA A 104 -7.34 3.13 -2.98
N ILE A 105 -7.00 2.14 -2.14
CA ILE A 105 -6.16 2.34 -0.94
C ILE A 105 -4.73 2.76 -1.33
N SER A 106 -4.18 2.20 -2.41
CA SER A 106 -2.82 2.50 -2.86
C SER A 106 -2.66 3.93 -3.41
N GLY A 107 -3.75 4.52 -3.93
CA GLY A 107 -3.83 5.93 -4.29
C GLY A 107 -4.16 6.87 -3.12
N ARG A 108 -4.68 6.34 -2.01
CA ARG A 108 -5.03 7.10 -0.81
C ARG A 108 -3.78 7.47 0.00
N VAL A 109 -3.83 8.64 0.65
CA VAL A 109 -2.90 9.03 1.72
C VAL A 109 -3.64 9.55 2.95
N ARG A 110 -3.04 9.34 4.12
CA ARG A 110 -3.49 9.84 5.43
C ARG A 110 -3.57 11.37 5.36
N GLY A 111 -4.76 11.93 5.33
CA GLY A 111 -4.92 13.36 5.57
C GLY A 111 -4.25 13.75 6.89
N ALA A 112 -3.59 14.90 6.91
CA ALA A 112 -3.13 15.52 8.14
C ALA A 112 -4.36 15.79 9.03
N GLY A 113 -4.67 14.89 9.97
CA GLY A 113 -5.87 15.02 10.82
C GLY A 113 -6.37 13.72 11.44
N GLY A 114 -5.49 12.88 11.97
CA GLY A 114 -5.92 11.65 12.65
C GLY A 114 -4.75 10.83 13.16
N GLY A 115 -4.20 11.25 14.31
CA GLY A 115 -3.17 10.51 15.02
C GLY A 115 -3.71 9.16 15.52
N LEU A 116 -3.48 8.10 14.75
CA LEU A 116 -3.54 6.74 15.27
C LEU A 116 -2.24 6.47 16.02
N ARG A 117 -2.28 6.67 17.34
CA ARG A 117 -1.28 6.12 18.26
C ARG A 117 -1.30 4.60 18.09
N HIS A 118 -0.26 4.03 17.50
CA HIS A 118 -0.02 2.59 17.61
C HIS A 118 0.38 2.29 19.06
N GLY A 119 -0.55 1.75 19.85
CA GLY A 119 -0.23 1.13 21.13
C GLY A 119 0.68 -0.08 20.91
N PRO A 120 1.65 -0.35 21.81
CA PRO A 120 2.59 -1.44 21.64
C PRO A 120 1.84 -2.77 21.69
N HIS A 121 1.99 -3.57 20.63
CA HIS A 121 1.58 -4.97 20.61
C HIS A 121 2.26 -5.71 21.78
N ARG A 122 1.47 -6.11 22.78
CA ARG A 122 1.88 -7.14 23.74
C ARG A 122 2.15 -8.43 22.97
N ARG A 123 3.36 -8.96 23.07
CA ARG A 123 3.69 -10.31 22.62
C ARG A 123 2.91 -11.32 23.48
N PRO A 124 2.30 -12.36 22.91
CA PRO A 124 1.81 -13.47 23.71
C PRO A 124 3.02 -14.22 24.29
N SER A 125 3.00 -14.41 25.60
CA SER A 125 3.96 -15.22 26.35
C SER A 125 3.90 -16.67 25.88
N ALA A 126 5.02 -17.18 25.36
CA ALA A 126 5.22 -18.62 25.22
C ALA A 126 5.35 -19.21 26.63
N GLY A 127 4.34 -19.98 27.04
CA GLY A 127 4.41 -20.81 28.25
C GLY A 127 5.38 -21.95 28.03
N GLY A 128 6.61 -21.79 28.52
CA GLY A 128 7.51 -22.92 28.78
C GLY A 128 7.11 -23.57 30.10
N ALA A 129 6.55 -24.77 30.03
CA ALA A 129 6.41 -25.66 31.17
C ALA A 129 7.43 -26.79 31.01
N LEU A 130 8.62 -26.57 31.55
CA LEU A 130 9.58 -27.62 31.90
C LEU A 130 10.18 -27.19 33.24
N CYS A 131 9.78 -27.86 34.32
CA CYS A 131 10.56 -27.90 35.55
C CYS A 131 10.48 -29.32 36.14
N PRO A 132 11.59 -29.85 36.67
CA PRO A 132 11.78 -31.27 36.93
C PRO A 132 11.43 -31.66 38.37
N ARG A 133 11.17 -32.95 38.58
CA ARG A 133 11.59 -33.72 39.76
C ARG A 133 11.97 -35.13 39.30
#